data_AF-A0A643BMR7-F1
#
_entry.id   AF-A0A643BMR7-F1
#
_cell.length_a   1.000
_cell.length_b   1.000
_cell.length_c   1.000
_cell.angle_alpha   90.00
_cell.angle_beta   90.00
_cell.angle_gamma   90.00
#
_symmetry.space_group_name_H-M   'P 1'
#
loop_
_entity.id
_entity.type
_entity.pdbx_description
1 polymer ?
#
loop_
_entity_poly.entity_id
_entity_poly.type
_entity_poly.pdbx_seq_one_letter_code
_entity_poly.pdbx_strand_id
1 'polypeptide(L)'
;MSRLYGTGRNTGGIDNRTCRRFRGQILMPNIGYRRNKKTKHMLSSGFWEFLVHNAKKIEMLLMCNKSYCAEIAHNVSSKNHRAIVERAA
;
A
#
# COMPACT_ATOMS: atom_id res chain seq x y z
N MET A 1 -2.05 -30.85 -9.34
CA MET A 1 -2.52 -29.55 -9.87
C MET A 1 -1.70 -28.44 -9.25
N SER A 2 -0.92 -27.76 -10.08
CA SER A 2 0.30 -27.03 -9.73
C SER A 2 0.05 -25.61 -9.22
N ARG A 3 0.84 -25.23 -8.20
CA ARG A 3 0.91 -23.90 -7.58
C ARG A 3 1.24 -22.81 -8.62
N LEU A 4 0.22 -22.09 -9.10
CA LEU A 4 0.43 -20.77 -9.69
C LEU A 4 -0.10 -19.74 -8.70
N TYR A 5 0.81 -19.12 -7.95
CA TYR A 5 0.48 -18.01 -7.06
C TYR A 5 0.12 -16.77 -7.88
N GLY A 6 -0.90 -16.00 -7.44
CA GLY A 6 -1.41 -14.80 -8.11
C GLY A 6 -0.47 -13.58 -8.12
N THR A 7 0.84 -13.80 -8.04
CA THR A 7 1.85 -12.75 -8.16
C THR A 7 2.07 -12.41 -9.64
N GLY A 8 2.03 -11.11 -9.96
CA GLY A 8 2.25 -10.60 -11.32
C GLY A 8 3.68 -10.87 -11.78
N ARG A 9 3.89 -11.98 -12.49
CA ARG A 9 5.16 -12.28 -13.15
C ARG A 9 5.15 -11.69 -14.55
N ASN A 10 6.27 -11.10 -14.96
CA ASN A 10 6.48 -10.90 -16.38
C ASN A 10 6.50 -12.27 -17.04
N THR A 11 5.50 -12.52 -17.88
CA THR A 11 5.45 -13.72 -18.68
C THR A 11 6.67 -13.72 -19.60
N GLY A 12 7.23 -14.91 -19.84
CA GLY A 12 8.29 -15.15 -20.80
C GLY A 12 7.88 -16.24 -21.79
N GLY A 13 8.76 -16.55 -22.72
CA GLY A 13 8.54 -17.60 -23.72
C GLY A 13 8.15 -17.05 -25.08
N ILE A 14 8.70 -17.68 -26.13
CA ILE A 14 8.57 -17.23 -27.51
C ILE A 14 7.11 -17.15 -27.93
N ASP A 15 6.28 -18.14 -27.59
CA ASP A 15 4.88 -18.26 -28.03
C ASP A 15 3.86 -17.77 -27.00
N ASN A 16 4.31 -17.06 -25.96
CA ASN A 16 3.40 -16.57 -24.94
C ASN A 16 2.54 -15.42 -25.48
N ARG A 17 1.22 -15.65 -25.46
CA ARG A 17 0.22 -14.70 -25.98
C ARG A 17 0.19 -13.37 -25.23
N THR A 18 0.40 -13.40 -23.92
CA THR A 18 0.46 -12.21 -23.05
C THR A 18 1.73 -11.39 -23.32
N CYS A 19 2.89 -12.04 -23.48
CA CYS A 19 4.15 -11.38 -23.85
C CYS A 19 4.05 -10.63 -25.18
N ARG A 20 3.39 -11.25 -26.16
CA ARG A 20 3.17 -10.68 -27.50
C ARG A 20 2.04 -9.64 -27.53
N ARG A 21 1.36 -9.39 -26.40
CA ARG A 21 0.29 -8.39 -26.24
C ARG A 21 -0.89 -8.58 -27.21
N PHE A 22 -1.31 -9.83 -27.46
CA PHE A 22 -2.51 -10.07 -28.24
C PHE A 22 -3.77 -9.50 -27.56
N ARG A 23 -4.75 -9.07 -28.36
CA ARG A 23 -6.04 -8.57 -27.86
C ARG A 23 -6.77 -9.68 -27.08
N GLY A 24 -7.51 -9.30 -26.05
CA GLY A 24 -8.27 -10.22 -25.19
C GLY A 24 -7.42 -11.02 -24.19
N GLN A 25 -6.14 -10.72 -24.04
CA GLN A 25 -5.27 -11.30 -23.00
C GLN A 25 -5.12 -10.35 -21.80
N ILE A 26 -4.55 -10.88 -20.70
CA ILE A 26 -4.25 -10.10 -19.49
C ILE A 26 -3.26 -8.98 -19.82
N LEU A 27 -3.52 -7.77 -19.32
CA LEU A 27 -2.64 -6.63 -19.53
C LEU A 27 -1.37 -6.76 -18.70
N MET A 28 -0.21 -6.52 -19.34
CA MET A 28 1.06 -6.44 -18.62
C MET A 28 1.19 -5.07 -17.92
N PRO A 29 1.70 -5.03 -16.68
CA PRO A 29 1.98 -3.77 -16.01
C PRO A 29 3.09 -3.00 -16.76
N ASN A 30 2.90 -1.70 -16.88
CA ASN A 30 3.81 -0.77 -17.53
C ASN A 30 3.77 0.59 -16.80
N ILE A 31 4.69 1.50 -17.16
CA ILE A 31 4.81 2.83 -16.53
C ILE A 31 3.57 3.70 -16.76
N GLY A 32 2.82 3.47 -17.84
CA GLY A 32 1.60 4.21 -18.16
C GLY A 32 0.46 4.02 -17.14
N TYR A 33 0.44 2.91 -16.40
CA TYR A 33 -0.53 2.70 -15.32
C TYR A 33 -0.17 3.44 -14.01
N ARG A 34 0.91 4.23 -13.97
CA ARG A 34 1.32 4.94 -12.76
C ARG A 34 0.30 6.01 -12.37
N ARG A 35 -0.12 6.01 -11.11
CA ARG A 35 -0.98 7.06 -10.52
C ARG A 35 -0.26 8.43 -10.52
N ASN A 36 -1.02 9.51 -10.66
CA ASN A 36 -0.51 10.88 -10.55
C ASN A 36 0.30 11.07 -9.25
N LYS A 37 1.47 11.71 -9.35
CA LYS A 37 2.41 11.93 -8.24
C LYS A 37 1.74 12.58 -7.02
N LYS A 38 0.81 13.52 -7.23
CA LYS A 38 0.10 14.22 -6.13
C LYS A 38 -0.81 13.29 -5.31
N THR A 39 -1.39 12.29 -5.95
CA THR A 39 -2.37 11.37 -5.34
C THR A 39 -1.79 9.98 -5.08
N LYS A 40 -0.50 9.76 -5.38
CA LYS A 40 0.15 8.47 -5.19
C LYS A 40 0.18 8.14 -3.70
N HIS A 41 -0.14 6.89 -3.34
CA HIS A 41 -0.20 6.40 -1.94
C HIS A 41 -1.26 7.06 -1.04
N MET A 42 -2.17 7.86 -1.59
CA MET A 42 -3.27 8.45 -0.83
C MET A 42 -4.41 7.44 -0.68
N LEU A 43 -4.91 7.31 0.55
CA LEU A 43 -6.10 6.55 0.91
C LEU A 43 -7.37 7.20 0.34
N SER A 44 -8.48 6.45 0.31
CA SER A 44 -9.79 7.00 -0.06
C SER A 44 -10.27 8.09 0.91
N SER A 45 -9.78 8.09 2.15
CA SER A 45 -10.02 9.14 3.16
C SER A 45 -9.33 10.47 2.84
N GLY A 46 -8.42 10.51 1.85
CA GLY A 46 -7.66 11.70 1.48
C GLY A 46 -6.35 11.87 2.24
N PHE A 47 -6.03 10.98 3.18
CA PHE A 47 -4.79 11.00 3.95
C PHE A 47 -3.73 10.05 3.37
N TRP A 48 -2.47 10.30 3.70
CA TRP A 48 -1.37 9.35 3.51
C TRP A 48 -1.13 8.54 4.79
N GLU A 49 -0.99 7.23 4.66
CA GLU A 49 -0.76 6.33 5.79
C GLU A 49 0.67 6.42 6.34
N PHE A 50 0.80 6.44 7.66
CA PHE A 50 2.07 6.39 8.37
C PHE A 50 2.03 5.29 9.45
N LEU A 51 2.90 4.29 9.31
CA LEU A 51 2.94 3.15 10.22
C LEU A 51 3.56 3.52 11.59
N VAL A 52 2.76 3.38 12.65
CA VAL A 52 3.10 3.69 14.04
C VAL A 52 3.24 2.40 14.85
N HIS A 53 4.32 2.32 15.64
CA HIS A 53 4.58 1.19 16.55
C HIS A 53 4.51 1.57 18.03
N ASN A 54 4.61 2.87 18.36
CA ASN A 54 4.65 3.36 19.72
C ASN A 54 4.05 4.77 19.83
N ALA A 55 3.73 5.20 21.05
CA ALA A 55 3.13 6.52 21.29
C ALA A 55 4.05 7.68 20.88
N LYS A 56 5.37 7.53 21.02
CA LYS A 56 6.35 8.56 20.62
C LYS A 56 6.33 8.85 19.12
N LYS A 57 6.09 7.83 18.27
CA LYS A 57 5.98 8.01 16.81
C LYS A 57 4.77 8.86 16.40
N ILE A 58 3.74 8.96 17.24
CA ILE A 58 2.57 9.82 16.99
C ILE A 58 2.97 11.29 17.04
N GLU A 59 3.94 11.66 17.88
CA GLU A 59 4.39 13.06 18.02
C GLU A 59 4.96 13.61 16.70
N MET A 60 5.49 12.74 15.83
CA MET A 60 5.92 13.13 14.49
C MET A 60 4.77 13.58 13.57
N LEU A 61 3.55 13.08 13.83
CA LEU A 61 2.35 13.43 13.07
C LEU A 61 1.65 14.68 13.59
N LEU A 62 2.08 15.24 14.73
CA LEU A 62 1.43 16.40 15.35
C LEU A 62 1.35 17.61 14.39
N MET A 63 2.44 17.85 13.64
CA MET A 63 2.51 18.93 12.65
C MET A 63 1.88 18.58 11.30
N CYS A 64 1.72 17.28 11.01
CA CYS A 64 1.32 16.75 9.71
C CYS A 64 -0.09 16.13 9.71
N ASN A 65 -0.87 16.40 10.76
CA ASN A 65 -2.17 15.78 11.06
C ASN A 65 -3.27 15.99 10.00
N LYS A 66 -3.17 17.06 9.18
CA LYS A 66 -4.12 17.32 8.07
C LYS A 66 -3.83 16.49 6.82
N SER A 67 -2.62 15.96 6.71
CA SER A 67 -2.12 15.30 5.50
C SER A 67 -1.93 13.80 5.72
N TYR A 68 -1.49 13.40 6.91
CA TYR A 68 -1.14 12.01 7.23
C TYR A 68 -2.03 11.45 8.33
N CYS A 69 -2.34 10.16 8.25
CA CYS A 69 -3.02 9.40 9.30
C CYS A 69 -2.11 8.30 9.86
N ALA A 70 -2.25 8.02 11.15
CA ALA A 70 -1.52 6.93 11.81
C ALA A 70 -2.19 5.58 11.53
N GLU A 71 -1.44 4.63 11.00
CA GLU A 71 -1.80 3.22 10.96
C GLU A 71 -1.05 2.48 12.06
N ILE A 72 -1.76 1.79 12.95
CA ILE A 72 -1.12 1.05 14.04
C ILE A 72 -0.65 -0.30 13.52
N ALA A 73 0.63 -0.61 13.71
CA ALA A 73 1.18 -1.88 13.24
C ALA A 73 0.50 -3.09 13.92
N HIS A 74 0.22 -4.13 13.13
CA HIS A 74 -0.48 -5.35 13.58
C HIS A 74 0.19 -6.04 14.79
N ASN A 75 1.51 -5.89 14.96
CA ASN A 75 2.26 -6.54 16.04
C ASN A 75 2.17 -5.80 17.39
N VAL A 76 1.53 -4.63 17.47
CA VAL A 76 1.38 -3.87 18.70
C VAL A 76 0.36 -4.54 19.61
N SER A 77 0.73 -4.79 20.86
CA SER A 77 -0.17 -5.37 21.86
C SER A 77 -1.37 -4.47 22.14
N SER A 78 -2.49 -5.05 22.57
CA SER A 78 -3.72 -4.32 22.88
C SER A 78 -3.53 -3.20 23.92
N LYS A 79 -2.68 -3.43 24.93
CA LYS A 79 -2.34 -2.43 25.95
C LYS A 79 -1.67 -1.20 25.33
N ASN A 80 -0.69 -1.41 24.46
CA ASN A 80 0.03 -0.32 23.81
C ASN A 80 -0.83 0.34 22.73
N HIS A 81 -1.70 -0.43 22.05
CA HIS A 81 -2.66 0.11 21.10
C HIS A 81 -3.60 1.11 21.77
N ARG A 82 -4.13 0.79 22.97
CA ARG A 82 -4.96 1.72 23.73
C ARG A 82 -4.23 3.01 24.08
N ALA A 83 -2.98 2.92 24.56
CA ALA A 83 -2.17 4.09 24.88
C ALA A 83 -1.87 4.97 23.64
N ILE A 84 -1.69 4.35 22.46
CA ILE A 84 -1.51 5.05 21.19
C ILE A 84 -2.79 5.80 20.80
N VAL A 85 -3.96 5.15 20.91
CA VAL A 85 -5.25 5.78 20.61
C VAL A 85 -5.54 6.94 21.56
N GLU A 86 -5.33 6.76 22.86
CA GLU A 86 -5.52 7.81 23.88
C GLU A 86 -4.59 9.02 23.66
N ARG A 87 -3.40 8.81 23.09
CA ARG A 87 -2.45 9.89 22.77
C ARG A 87 -2.77 10.58 21.43
N ALA A 88 -3.51 9.93 20.53
CA ALA A 88 -3.85 10.45 19.21
C ALA A 88 -5.21 11.17 19.16
N ALA A 89 -6.08 10.91 20.14
CA ALA A 89 -7.34 11.62 20.34
C ALA A 89 -7.11 13.08 20.75
#